data_AF-A0A7Y0N100-F1
#
_entry.id   AF-A0A7Y0N100-F1
#
_cell.length_a   1.000
_cell.length_b   1.000
_cell.length_c   1.000
_cell.angle_alpha   90.00
_cell.angle_beta   90.00
_cell.angle_gamma   90.00
#
_symmetry.space_group_name_H-M   'P 1'
#
loop_
_entity.id
_entity.type
_entity.pdbx_description
1 polymer ?
#
loop_
_entity_poly.entity_id
_entity_poly.type
_entity_poly.pdbx_seq_one_letter_code
_entity_poly.pdbx_strand_id
1 'polypeptide(L)' 'LTNRDFKADQQVMLVGPQFETTGGAMQGNLKQHTATLTNEVQGRYETVTP' A
#
# COMPACT_ATOMS: atom_id res chain seq x y z
N LEU A 1 14.29 -13.81 10.53
CA LEU A 1 13.95 -12.63 9.69
C LEU A 1 14.10 -11.36 10.50
N THR A 2 15.25 -10.68 10.42
CA THR A 2 15.60 -9.54 11.30
C THR A 2 15.11 -8.20 10.75
N ASN A 3 15.10 -8.02 9.42
CA ASN A 3 14.74 -6.73 8.80
C ASN A 3 13.24 -6.49 8.68
N ARG A 4 12.41 -7.55 8.63
CA ARG A 4 10.95 -7.50 8.41
C ARG A 4 10.52 -6.78 7.12
N ASP A 5 11.38 -6.77 6.11
CA ASP A 5 11.02 -6.33 4.77
C ASP A 5 10.05 -7.34 4.12
N PHE A 6 9.18 -6.84 3.27
CA PHE A 6 8.32 -7.64 2.42
C PHE A 6 8.24 -7.05 1.00
N LYS A 7 7.93 -7.92 0.03
CA LYS A 7 7.70 -7.57 -1.36
C LYS A 7 6.57 -8.43 -1.94
N ALA A 8 5.86 -7.88 -2.91
CA ALA A 8 4.85 -8.55 -3.70
C ALA A 8 4.94 -8.04 -5.14
N ASP A 9 5.14 -8.94 -6.10
CA ASP A 9 5.25 -8.64 -7.53
C ASP A 9 3.94 -8.93 -8.29
N GLN A 10 2.83 -8.94 -7.55
CA GLN A 10 1.47 -9.14 -8.06
C GLN A 10 0.58 -8.00 -7.55
N GLN A 11 -0.60 -7.85 -8.15
CA GLN A 11 -1.54 -6.81 -7.76
C GLN A 11 -1.87 -6.86 -6.26
N VAL A 12 -1.73 -5.72 -5.59
CA VAL A 12 -2.00 -5.55 -4.16
C VAL A 12 -2.97 -4.38 -3.95
N MET A 13 -3.84 -4.52 -2.97
CA MET A 13 -4.68 -3.44 -2.46
C MET A 13 -4.17 -3.01 -1.07
N LEU A 14 -3.88 -1.72 -0.92
CA LEU A 14 -3.53 -1.08 0.35
C LEU A 14 -4.77 -0.35 0.88
N VAL A 15 -5.29 -0.84 2.00
CA VAL A 15 -6.46 -0.26 2.68
C VAL A 15 -5.96 0.56 3.86
N GLY A 16 -6.11 1.88 3.77
CA GLY A 16 -5.87 2.81 4.87
C GLY A 16 -7.18 3.30 5.49
N PRO A 17 -7.13 4.07 6.59
CA PRO A 17 -8.34 4.50 7.30
C PRO A 17 -9.28 5.41 6.49
N GLN A 18 -8.77 6.11 5.47
CA GLN A 18 -9.52 7.10 4.67
C GLN A 18 -9.27 6.94 3.16
N PHE A 19 -8.55 5.88 2.78
CA PHE A 19 -8.18 5.65 1.39
C PHE A 19 -8.07 4.16 1.09
N GLU A 20 -8.37 3.82 -0.15
CA GLU A 20 -8.06 2.52 -0.72
C GLU A 20 -7.25 2.75 -1.99
N THR A 21 -6.08 2.13 -2.08
CA THR A 21 -5.21 2.26 -3.25
C THR A 21 -4.80 0.90 -3.75
N THR A 22 -4.89 0.66 -5.05
CA THR A 22 -4.40 -0.55 -5.71
C THR A 22 -3.13 -0.25 -6.50
N GLY A 23 -2.21 -1.21 -6.58
CA GLY A 23 -1.05 -1.16 -7.45
C GLY A 23 -0.62 -2.56 -7.89
N GLY A 24 0.13 -2.65 -8.98
CA GLY A 24 0.59 -3.90 -9.57
C GLY A 24 1.71 -4.59 -8.80
N ALA A 25 2.39 -3.89 -7.89
CA ALA A 25 3.37 -4.43 -6.97
C ALA A 25 3.44 -3.61 -5.66
N MET A 26 4.01 -4.20 -4.61
CA MET A 26 4.21 -3.54 -3.32
C MET A 26 5.55 -3.93 -2.70
N GLN A 27 6.20 -2.99 -2.04
CA GLN A 27 7.29 -3.28 -1.10
C GLN A 27 7.13 -2.48 0.18
N GLY A 28 7.65 -3.00 1.28
CA GLY A 28 7.53 -2.31 2.56
C GLY A 28 8.30 -2.98 3.68
N ASN A 29 8.12 -2.43 4.89
CA ASN A 29 8.78 -2.89 6.08
C ASN A 29 7.82 -2.86 7.28
N LEU A 30 7.60 -4.03 7.90
CA LEU A 30 6.66 -4.17 9.02
C LEU A 30 7.16 -3.54 10.33
N LYS A 31 8.47 -3.30 10.49
CA LYS A 31 9.01 -2.60 11.66
C LYS A 31 8.81 -1.09 11.54
N GLN A 32 8.94 -0.55 10.33
CA GLN A 32 8.79 0.87 10.03
C GLN A 32 7.34 1.27 9.74
N HIS A 33 6.43 0.30 9.57
CA HIS A 33 5.03 0.52 9.18
C HIS A 33 4.92 1.23 7.83
N THR A 34 5.82 0.90 6.91
CA THR A 34 5.86 1.47 5.56
C THR A 34 5.39 0.45 4.54
N ALA A 35 4.61 0.91 3.57
CA ALA A 35 4.21 0.15 2.40
C ALA A 35 4.11 1.12 1.21
N THR A 36 4.79 0.78 0.12
CA THR A 36 4.82 1.58 -1.11
C THR A 36 4.31 0.73 -2.25
N LEU A 37 3.22 1.19 -2.87
CA LEU A 37 2.69 0.63 -4.11
C LEU A 37 3.48 1.15 -5.30
N THR A 38 3.72 0.27 -6.28
CA THR A 38 4.29 0.61 -7.58
C THR A 38 3.46 -0.04 -8.69
N ASN A 39 3.72 0.38 -9.94
CA ASN A 39 3.05 -0.07 -11.16
C ASN A 39 1.54 0.26 -11.16
N GLU A 40 1.14 1.22 -12.01
CA GLU A 40 -0.28 1.55 -12.25
C GLU A 40 -1.06 1.84 -10.95
N VAL A 41 -0.49 2.68 -10.08
CA VAL A 41 -1.08 3.01 -8.78
C VAL A 41 -2.37 3.82 -8.98
N GLN A 42 -3.49 3.33 -8.44
CA GLN A 42 -4.79 3.99 -8.46
C GLN A 42 -5.37 4.07 -7.06
N GLY A 43 -5.70 5.27 -6.60
CA GLY A 43 -6.25 5.52 -5.27
C GLY A 43 -7.64 6.15 -5.32
N ARG A 44 -8.49 5.78 -4.37
CA ARG A 44 -9.74 6.49 -4.06
C ARG A 44 -9.60 7.09 -2.66
N TYR A 45 -9.94 8.38 -2.56
CA TYR A 45 -10.05 9.07 -1.28
C TYR A 45 -11.53 9.11 -0.88
N GLU A 46 -11.84 8.87 0.40
CA GLU A 46 -13.16 9.24 0.89
C GLU A 46 -13.27 10.76 0.88
N THR A 47 -14.23 11.30 0.12
CA THR A 47 -14.67 12.68 0.31
C THR A 47 -15.36 12.76 1.66
N VAL A 48 -14.61 13.12 2.72
CA VAL A 48 -15.22 13.64 3.94
C VAL A 48 -16.05 14.84 3.52
N THR A 49 -17.36 14.64 3.44
CA THR A 49 -18.29 15.75 3.23
C THR A 49 -18.25 16.56 4.53
N PRO A 50 -17.95 17.87 4.48
CA PRO A 50 -17.66 18.68 5.67
C PRO A 50 -18.78 18.69 6.71
#